data_AF-F1DPS6-F1
#
_entry.id   AF-F1DPS6-F1
#
_cell.length_a   1.000
_cell.length_b   1.000
_cell.length_c   1.000
_cell.angle_alpha   90.00
_cell.angle_beta   90.00
_cell.angle_gamma   90.00
#
_symmetry.space_group_name_H-M   'P 1'
#
loop_
_entity.id
_entity.type
_entity.pdbx_description
1 polymer ?
#
loop_
_entity_poly.entity_id
_entity_poly.type
_entity_poly.pdbx_seq_one_letter_code
_entity_poly.pdbx_strand_id
1 'polypeptide(L)'
;LNLPVMLILNNGRTAILRRFGDDGRLLILPSEADGGEQWVSREELAENYSGQALFARPRHELEDLRSPLVPRVEAWFRDTLKLSKWLYSDAILASFLINLLGLMVPLFVMQTYDRVVPNQATSTLWVLSIGLLIGTGFELALRVVRAHLLDTAGKKTDVILSATLFERITGMSMKARPATIGGFAQSIHDFQGLREFLTAVTLTSLIDLPFAVLMLVVIGLLGGWLVVIPLLAFPITILF
;
A
#
# COMPACT_ATOMS: atom_id res chain seq x y z
N LEU A 1 -22.25 6.09 38.69
CA LEU A 1 -20.87 6.61 38.74
C LEU A 1 -20.35 6.62 37.30
N ASN A 2 -19.82 7.74 36.82
CA ASN A 2 -19.24 7.79 35.49
C ASN A 2 -17.86 7.14 35.54
N LEU A 3 -17.74 5.99 34.91
CA LEU A 3 -16.48 5.31 34.63
C LEU A 3 -15.95 5.80 33.26
N PRO A 4 -14.63 5.82 33.02
CA PRO A 4 -13.55 5.39 33.91
C PRO A 4 -13.20 6.43 35.00
N VAL A 5 -12.76 5.95 36.16
CA VAL A 5 -12.29 6.78 37.28
C VAL A 5 -10.85 6.40 37.61
N MET A 6 -9.99 7.38 37.82
CA MET A 6 -8.61 7.13 38.27
C MET A 6 -8.58 7.12 39.80
N LEU A 7 -8.17 5.99 40.37
CA LEU A 7 -7.99 5.79 41.79
C LEU A 7 -6.52 5.98 42.16
N ILE A 8 -6.28 6.70 43.25
CA ILE A 8 -4.97 6.74 43.89
C ILE A 8 -4.95 5.64 44.94
N LEU A 9 -3.92 4.81 44.89
CA LEU A 9 -3.66 3.73 45.82
C LEU A 9 -2.56 4.12 46.81
N ASN A 10 -2.44 3.34 47.88
CA ASN A 10 -1.38 3.50 48.86
C ASN A 10 0.01 3.37 48.21
N ASN A 11 0.97 4.13 48.73
CA ASN A 11 2.33 4.28 48.22
C ASN A 11 2.48 5.03 46.89
N GLY A 12 1.53 5.93 46.56
CA GLY A 12 1.61 6.76 45.35
C GLY A 12 1.29 6.02 44.05
N ARG A 13 0.76 4.80 44.16
CA ARG A 13 0.36 3.96 43.03
C ARG A 13 -0.97 4.45 42.47
N THR A 14 -1.23 4.14 41.20
CA THR A 14 -2.48 4.55 40.54
C THR A 14 -3.11 3.38 39.79
N ALA A 15 -4.44 3.35 39.78
CA ALA A 15 -5.21 2.35 39.06
C ALA A 15 -6.43 2.98 38.41
N ILE A 16 -6.80 2.53 37.21
CA ILE A 16 -8.01 3.01 36.54
C ILE A 16 -9.13 2.01 36.79
N LEU A 17 -10.20 2.45 37.45
CA LEU A 17 -11.43 1.68 37.59
C LEU A 17 -12.24 1.81 36.31
N ARG A 18 -12.42 0.70 35.59
CA ARG A 18 -13.14 0.66 34.31
C ARG A 18 -14.57 0.17 34.42
N ARG A 19 -14.82 -0.84 35.26
CA ARG A 19 -16.12 -1.50 35.33
C ARG A 19 -16.40 -2.07 36.72
N PHE A 20 -17.66 -2.01 37.12
CA PHE A 20 -18.21 -2.84 38.19
C PHE A 20 -18.73 -4.14 37.57
N GLY A 21 -18.23 -5.28 38.04
CA GLY A 21 -18.72 -6.59 37.63
C GLY A 21 -20.00 -6.95 38.35
N ASP A 22 -20.81 -7.81 37.72
CA ASP A 22 -22.11 -8.23 38.24
C ASP A 22 -21.99 -9.05 39.54
N ASP A 23 -20.84 -9.70 39.75
CA ASP A 23 -20.49 -10.46 40.97
C ASP A 23 -19.97 -9.57 42.13
N GLY A 24 -20.07 -8.24 42.01
CA GLY A 24 -19.55 -7.29 43.00
C GLY A 24 -18.04 -7.01 42.92
N ARG A 25 -17.30 -7.72 42.05
CA ARG A 25 -15.88 -7.48 41.74
C ARG A 25 -15.66 -6.22 40.91
N LEU A 26 -14.47 -5.63 41.00
CA LEU A 26 -14.08 -4.40 40.35
C LEU A 26 -13.00 -4.67 39.30
N LEU A 27 -13.19 -4.18 38.09
CA LEU A 27 -12.20 -4.29 37.03
C LEU A 27 -11.28 -3.07 37.10
N ILE A 28 -10.05 -3.29 37.54
CA ILE A 28 -9.02 -2.25 37.64
C ILE A 28 -7.90 -2.50 36.63
N LEU A 29 -7.28 -1.42 36.17
CA LEU A 29 -6.06 -1.45 35.39
C LEU A 29 -4.96 -0.79 36.23
N PRO A 30 -4.11 -1.57 36.94
CA PRO A 30 -3.03 -1.03 37.75
C PRO A 30 -1.89 -0.51 36.87
N SER A 31 -1.25 0.58 37.28
CA SER A 31 -0.12 1.18 36.55
C SER A 31 1.18 0.35 36.61
N GLU A 32 1.26 -0.65 37.49
CA GLU A 32 2.48 -1.43 37.76
C GLU A 32 2.51 -2.81 37.08
N ALA A 33 1.37 -3.30 36.57
CA ALA A 33 1.36 -4.58 35.86
C ALA A 33 1.78 -4.39 34.41
N ASP A 34 2.46 -5.38 33.85
CA ASP A 34 2.96 -5.50 32.47
C ASP A 34 1.84 -5.58 31.40
N GLY A 35 0.72 -4.87 31.64
CA GLY A 35 -0.45 -4.79 30.78
C GLY A 35 -1.49 -5.86 31.09
N GLY A 36 -2.53 -5.51 31.85
CA GLY A 36 -3.70 -6.37 31.99
C GLY A 36 -4.79 -5.77 32.87
N GLU A 37 -6.05 -5.89 32.42
CA GLU A 37 -7.19 -5.61 33.29
C GLU A 37 -7.32 -6.73 34.32
N GLN A 38 -7.38 -6.37 35.60
CA GLN A 38 -7.47 -7.32 36.71
C GLN A 38 -8.79 -7.14 37.45
N TRP A 39 -9.45 -8.26 37.72
CA TRP A 39 -10.59 -8.30 38.62
C TRP A 39 -10.11 -8.34 40.07
N VAL A 40 -10.50 -7.35 40.84
CA VAL A 40 -10.13 -7.18 42.25
C VAL A 40 -11.39 -7.12 43.10
N SER A 41 -11.34 -7.70 44.30
CA SER A 41 -12.47 -7.65 45.25
C SER A 41 -12.64 -6.24 45.84
N ARG A 42 -13.81 -5.94 46.40
CA ARG A 42 -14.05 -4.61 47.02
C ARG A 42 -13.18 -4.40 48.24
N GLU A 43 -12.97 -5.48 48.99
CA GLU A 43 -12.19 -5.53 50.21
C GLU A 43 -10.70 -5.27 49.91
N GLU A 44 -10.15 -5.96 48.92
CA GLU A 44 -8.75 -5.81 48.48
C GLU A 44 -8.47 -4.41 47.91
N LEU A 45 -9.44 -3.83 47.19
CA LEU A 45 -9.32 -2.45 46.72
C LEU A 45 -9.40 -1.46 47.88
N ALA A 46 -10.29 -1.68 48.86
CA ALA A 46 -10.47 -0.79 50.00
C ALA A 46 -9.21 -0.73 50.89
N GLU A 47 -8.50 -1.85 51.07
CA GLU A 47 -7.23 -1.90 51.79
C GLU A 47 -6.12 -1.07 51.11
N ASN A 48 -6.12 -1.07 49.78
CA ASN A 48 -5.10 -0.40 48.98
C ASN A 48 -5.48 1.03 48.56
N TYR A 49 -6.70 1.48 48.86
CA TYR A 49 -7.21 2.77 48.43
C TYR A 49 -6.76 3.90 49.34
N SER A 50 -6.17 4.96 48.78
CA SER A 50 -5.69 6.10 49.56
C SER A 50 -6.78 7.10 49.94
N GLY A 51 -8.05 6.83 49.59
CA GLY A 51 -9.17 7.73 49.85
C GLY A 51 -9.37 8.82 48.77
N GLN A 52 -8.52 8.88 47.74
CA GLN A 52 -8.60 9.89 46.69
C GLN A 52 -8.97 9.28 45.33
N ALA A 53 -10.01 9.84 44.69
CA ALA A 53 -10.43 9.48 43.34
C ALA A 53 -10.49 10.72 42.45
N LEU A 54 -9.93 10.62 41.24
CA LEU A 54 -10.03 11.64 40.21
C LEU A 54 -11.09 11.25 39.18
N PHE A 55 -12.13 12.09 39.11
CA PHE A 55 -13.17 12.00 38.09
C PHE A 55 -12.81 12.90 36.91
N ALA A 56 -12.52 12.29 35.77
CA ALA A 56 -12.38 13.01 34.51
C ALA A 56 -13.70 12.91 33.74
N ARG A 57 -14.38 14.03 33.54
CA ARG A 57 -15.50 14.11 32.60
C ARG A 57 -14.94 14.57 31.26
N PRO A 58 -15.09 13.80 30.18
CA PRO A 58 -14.75 14.28 28.85
C PRO A 58 -15.63 15.49 28.54
N ARG A 59 -15.02 16.66 28.32
CA ARG A 59 -15.71 17.84 27.77
C ARG A 59 -15.72 17.69 26.26
N HIS A 60 -16.54 16.77 25.75
CA HIS A 60 -16.68 16.51 24.32
C HIS A 60 -17.57 17.56 23.66
N GLU A 61 -16.95 18.55 23.02
CA GLU A 61 -17.52 19.28 21.88
C GLU A 61 -16.50 19.49 20.74
N LEU A 62 -15.20 19.24 20.96
CA LEU A 62 -14.15 19.57 19.98
C LEU A 62 -13.53 18.36 19.27
N GLU A 63 -13.85 17.13 19.67
CA GLU A 63 -13.19 15.93 19.15
C GLU A 63 -14.01 15.22 18.06
N ASP A 64 -15.35 15.37 18.06
CA ASP A 64 -16.24 14.83 17.00
C ASP A 64 -16.11 15.56 15.65
N LEU A 65 -15.53 16.77 15.61
CA LEU A 65 -15.20 17.45 14.35
C LEU A 65 -13.93 16.93 13.67
N ARG A 66 -13.15 16.09 14.36
CA ARG A 66 -12.01 15.41 13.73
C ARG A 66 -12.47 14.07 13.19
N SER A 67 -13.25 14.13 12.10
CA SER A 67 -13.18 13.04 11.11
C SER A 67 -11.70 12.78 10.87
N PRO A 68 -11.21 11.53 11.06
CA PRO A 68 -9.82 11.24 10.79
C PRO A 68 -9.53 11.67 9.36
N LEU A 69 -8.68 12.69 9.18
CA LEU A 69 -8.22 13.16 7.87
C LEU A 69 -7.50 12.04 7.08
N VAL A 70 -7.20 10.91 7.74
CA VAL A 70 -6.57 9.74 7.15
C VAL A 70 -7.46 8.52 7.45
N PRO A 71 -8.03 7.88 6.42
CA PRO A 71 -8.82 6.66 6.56
C PRO A 71 -7.99 5.54 7.19
N ARG A 72 -8.61 4.70 8.04
CA ARG A 72 -8.02 3.44 8.49
C ARG A 72 -7.62 2.60 7.27
N VAL A 73 -6.45 1.97 7.39
CA VAL A 73 -5.58 1.40 6.34
C VAL A 73 -6.25 0.35 5.42
N GLU A 74 -7.43 -0.18 5.75
CA GLU A 74 -8.14 -1.12 4.87
C GLU A 74 -8.87 -0.47 3.67
N ALA A 75 -9.30 0.79 3.77
CA ALA A 75 -10.11 1.44 2.73
C ALA A 75 -9.30 2.31 1.73
N TRP A 76 -8.08 2.70 2.13
CA TRP A 76 -7.14 3.51 1.36
C TRP A 76 -6.97 3.04 -0.09
N PHE A 77 -6.73 1.73 -0.29
CA PHE A 77 -6.31 1.19 -1.59
C PHE A 77 -7.42 1.36 -2.64
N ARG A 78 -8.67 1.19 -2.20
CA ARG A 78 -9.85 1.33 -3.04
C ARG A 78 -10.12 2.80 -3.40
N ASP A 79 -9.82 3.72 -2.48
CA ASP A 79 -10.08 5.15 -2.68
C ASP A 79 -8.98 5.81 -3.54
N THR A 80 -7.71 5.40 -3.40
CA THR A 80 -6.64 5.80 -4.32
C THR A 80 -6.92 5.32 -5.75
N LEU A 81 -7.41 4.08 -5.92
CA LEU A 81 -7.77 3.54 -7.23
C LEU A 81 -8.96 4.27 -7.88
N LYS A 82 -9.87 4.80 -7.06
CA LYS A 82 -11.06 5.56 -7.53
C LYS A 82 -10.76 7.01 -7.87
N LEU A 83 -9.77 7.66 -7.25
CA LEU A 83 -9.49 9.08 -7.46
C LEU A 83 -8.84 9.39 -8.82
N SER A 84 -8.22 8.42 -9.48
CA SER A 84 -7.43 8.65 -10.69
C SER A 84 -7.71 7.66 -11.83
N LYS A 85 -8.98 7.26 -11.99
CA LYS A 85 -9.41 6.28 -13.02
C LYS A 85 -8.92 6.59 -14.44
N TRP A 86 -8.76 7.87 -14.80
CA TRP A 86 -8.36 8.29 -16.15
C TRP A 86 -6.85 8.09 -16.42
N LEU A 87 -5.97 8.46 -15.48
CA LEU A 87 -4.54 8.13 -15.62
C LEU A 87 -4.29 6.61 -15.58
N TYR A 88 -5.10 5.88 -14.81
CA TYR A 88 -4.98 4.42 -14.73
C TYR A 88 -5.45 3.73 -16.01
N SER A 89 -6.52 4.22 -16.67
CA SER A 89 -6.93 3.67 -17.97
C SER A 89 -5.87 3.89 -19.06
N ASP A 90 -5.21 5.05 -19.05
CA ASP A 90 -4.16 5.36 -20.02
C ASP A 90 -2.93 4.45 -19.81
N ALA A 91 -2.55 4.19 -18.56
CA ALA A 91 -1.47 3.27 -18.22
C ALA A 91 -1.80 1.82 -18.61
N ILE A 92 -3.05 1.38 -18.46
CA ILE A 92 -3.53 0.07 -18.89
C ILE A 92 -3.47 -0.05 -20.42
N LEU A 93 -3.96 0.95 -21.15
CA LEU A 93 -3.93 0.96 -22.61
C LEU A 93 -2.49 0.98 -23.16
N ALA A 94 -1.61 1.76 -22.54
CA ALA A 94 -0.19 1.76 -22.88
C ALA A 94 0.44 0.37 -22.64
N SER A 95 0.13 -0.27 -21.51
CA SER A 95 0.64 -1.62 -21.19
C SER A 95 0.11 -2.68 -22.15
N PHE A 96 -1.14 -2.57 -22.59
CA PHE A 96 -1.72 -3.42 -23.63
C PHE A 96 -0.93 -3.31 -24.94
N LEU A 97 -0.71 -2.08 -25.42
CA LEU A 97 0.00 -1.84 -26.67
C LEU A 97 1.47 -2.26 -26.59
N ILE A 98 2.14 -2.03 -25.46
CA ILE A 98 3.52 -2.49 -25.23
C ILE A 98 3.59 -4.02 -25.32
N ASN A 99 2.70 -4.74 -24.64
CA ASN A 99 2.70 -6.19 -24.68
C ASN A 99 2.38 -6.74 -26.09
N LEU A 100 1.46 -6.09 -26.81
CA LEU A 100 1.13 -6.48 -28.18
C LEU A 100 2.31 -6.23 -29.15
N LEU A 101 2.98 -5.09 -29.04
CA LEU A 101 4.19 -4.79 -29.82
C LEU A 101 5.36 -5.70 -29.42
N GLY A 102 5.46 -6.11 -28.16
CA GLY A 102 6.44 -7.09 -27.70
C GLY A 102 6.35 -8.44 -28.41
N LEU A 103 5.19 -8.79 -28.99
CA LEU A 103 5.03 -9.98 -29.83
C LEU A 103 5.69 -9.85 -31.21
N MET A 104 6.07 -8.64 -31.64
CA MET A 104 6.73 -8.41 -32.93
C MET A 104 8.03 -9.20 -33.04
N VAL A 105 8.82 -9.27 -31.97
CA VAL A 105 10.11 -10.00 -31.96
C VAL A 105 9.93 -11.50 -32.20
N PRO A 106 9.14 -12.26 -31.40
CA PRO A 106 8.94 -13.68 -31.64
C PRO A 106 8.26 -13.96 -32.99
N LEU A 107 7.32 -13.12 -33.42
CA LEU A 107 6.70 -13.25 -34.75
C LEU A 107 7.71 -13.00 -35.89
N PHE A 108 8.61 -12.04 -35.73
CA PHE A 108 9.68 -11.77 -36.69
C PHE A 108 10.62 -12.96 -36.80
N VAL A 109 11.05 -13.52 -35.66
CA VAL A 109 11.90 -14.71 -35.62
C VAL A 109 11.21 -15.87 -36.35
N MET A 110 9.96 -16.17 -35.98
CA MET A 110 9.17 -17.22 -36.62
C MET A 110 9.06 -17.02 -38.13
N GLN A 111 8.67 -15.84 -38.58
CA GLN A 111 8.52 -15.57 -40.02
C GLN A 111 9.87 -15.62 -40.76
N THR A 112 10.94 -15.19 -40.11
CA THR A 112 12.28 -15.23 -40.70
C THR A 112 12.75 -16.68 -40.88
N TYR A 113 12.64 -17.50 -39.84
CA TYR A 113 13.10 -18.89 -39.90
C TYR A 113 12.19 -19.79 -40.75
N ASP A 114 10.87 -19.65 -40.65
CA ASP A 114 9.93 -20.56 -41.32
C ASP A 114 9.74 -20.20 -42.80
N ARG A 115 9.79 -18.90 -43.13
CA ARG A 115 9.42 -18.42 -44.47
C ARG A 115 10.57 -17.77 -45.22
N VAL A 116 11.37 -16.94 -44.57
CA VAL A 116 12.37 -16.14 -45.28
C VAL A 116 13.64 -16.93 -45.57
N VAL A 117 14.15 -17.67 -44.59
CA VAL A 117 15.37 -18.49 -44.73
C VAL A 117 15.18 -19.59 -45.79
N PRO A 118 14.08 -20.37 -45.80
CA PRO A 118 13.92 -21.45 -46.78
C PRO A 118 13.67 -20.95 -48.21
N ASN A 119 12.90 -19.86 -48.35
CA ASN A 119 12.56 -19.31 -49.67
C ASN A 119 13.57 -18.27 -50.19
N GLN A 120 14.65 -18.01 -49.44
CA GLN A 120 15.64 -16.97 -49.73
C GLN A 120 15.02 -15.60 -50.07
N ALA A 121 13.90 -15.28 -49.41
CA ALA A 121 13.06 -14.13 -49.73
C ALA A 121 13.61 -12.84 -49.10
N THR A 122 14.75 -12.36 -49.61
CA THR A 122 15.46 -11.17 -49.08
C THR A 122 14.59 -9.90 -49.08
N SER A 123 13.70 -9.76 -50.07
CA SER A 123 12.74 -8.64 -50.11
C SER A 123 11.78 -8.66 -48.90
N THR A 124 11.25 -9.83 -48.54
CA THR A 124 10.38 -9.98 -47.37
C THR A 124 11.14 -9.72 -46.07
N LEU A 125 12.41 -10.13 -45.98
CA LEU A 125 13.27 -9.85 -44.83
C LEU A 125 13.38 -8.35 -44.55
N TRP A 126 13.68 -7.55 -45.58
CA TRP A 126 13.82 -6.11 -45.42
C TRP A 126 12.54 -5.45 -44.92
N VAL A 127 11.38 -5.85 -45.48
CA VAL A 127 10.08 -5.33 -45.05
C VAL A 127 9.79 -5.68 -43.58
N LEU A 128 10.02 -6.93 -43.20
CA LEU A 128 9.80 -7.39 -41.81
C LEU A 128 10.77 -6.71 -40.83
N SER A 129 12.04 -6.54 -41.21
CA SER A 129 13.06 -5.89 -40.39
C SER A 129 12.73 -4.41 -40.15
N ILE A 130 12.31 -3.68 -41.19
CA ILE A 130 11.88 -2.28 -41.05
C ILE A 130 10.62 -2.21 -40.17
N GLY A 131 9.66 -3.11 -40.38
CA GLY A 131 8.46 -3.21 -39.55
C GLY A 131 8.80 -3.46 -38.08
N LEU A 132 9.71 -4.39 -37.79
CA LEU A 132 10.20 -4.67 -36.44
C LEU A 132 10.89 -3.45 -35.83
N LEU A 133 11.75 -2.77 -36.59
CA LEU A 133 12.48 -1.60 -36.10
C LEU A 133 11.52 -0.46 -35.71
N ILE A 134 10.51 -0.20 -36.55
CA ILE A 134 9.47 0.78 -36.25
C ILE A 134 8.63 0.33 -35.05
N GLY A 135 8.19 -0.93 -35.03
CA GLY A 135 7.38 -1.49 -33.95
C GLY A 135 8.07 -1.42 -32.59
N THR A 136 9.32 -1.84 -32.51
CA THR A 136 10.16 -1.73 -31.30
C THR A 136 10.40 -0.27 -30.92
N GLY A 137 10.54 0.64 -31.90
CA GLY A 137 10.62 2.08 -31.64
C GLY A 137 9.35 2.62 -30.96
N PHE A 138 8.17 2.23 -31.43
CA PHE A 138 6.89 2.55 -30.80
C PHE A 138 6.75 1.90 -29.42
N GLU A 139 7.19 0.65 -29.26
CA GLU A 139 7.16 -0.05 -27.98
C GLU A 139 7.99 0.71 -26.93
N LEU A 140 9.19 1.17 -27.31
CA LEU A 140 10.06 1.96 -26.44
C LEU A 140 9.41 3.30 -26.08
N ALA A 141 8.86 4.01 -27.07
CA ALA A 141 8.17 5.27 -26.83
C ALA A 141 6.99 5.11 -25.84
N LEU A 142 6.18 4.06 -26.01
CA LEU A 142 5.07 3.76 -25.11
C LEU A 142 5.55 3.40 -23.70
N ARG A 143 6.66 2.68 -23.55
CA ARG A 143 7.26 2.43 -22.21
C ARG A 143 7.64 3.72 -21.52
N VAL A 144 8.23 4.67 -22.24
CA VAL A 144 8.59 5.99 -21.70
C VAL A 144 7.35 6.79 -21.31
N VAL A 145 6.33 6.84 -22.16
CA VAL A 145 5.05 7.50 -21.84
C VAL A 145 4.40 6.87 -20.61
N ARG A 146 4.35 5.54 -20.53
CA ARG A 146 3.82 4.81 -19.37
C ARG A 146 4.57 5.18 -18.09
N ALA A 147 5.90 5.22 -18.15
CA ALA A 147 6.73 5.61 -17.00
C ALA A 147 6.42 7.05 -16.55
N HIS A 148 6.28 7.99 -17.49
CA HIS A 148 5.91 9.37 -17.17
C HIS A 148 4.50 9.50 -16.59
N LEU A 149 3.52 8.73 -17.08
CA LEU A 149 2.16 8.71 -16.53
C LEU A 149 2.15 8.21 -15.08
N LEU A 150 2.91 7.15 -14.80
CA LEU A 150 3.05 6.60 -13.45
C LEU A 150 3.78 7.57 -12.50
N ASP A 151 4.86 8.22 -12.98
CA ASP A 151 5.60 9.23 -12.22
C ASP A 151 4.73 10.47 -11.91
N THR A 152 3.92 10.91 -12.88
CA THR A 152 2.97 12.02 -12.70
C THR A 152 1.89 11.69 -11.67
N ALA A 153 1.41 10.44 -11.63
CA ALA A 153 0.49 9.97 -10.60
C ALA A 153 1.14 9.97 -9.20
N GLY A 154 2.42 9.62 -9.12
CA GLY A 154 3.22 9.72 -7.88
C GLY A 154 3.31 11.16 -7.36
N LYS A 155 3.70 12.11 -8.23
CA LYS A 155 3.88 13.54 -7.89
C LYS A 155 2.61 14.20 -7.35
N LYS A 156 1.43 13.90 -7.91
CA LYS A 156 0.15 14.42 -7.36
C LYS A 156 -0.14 13.90 -5.96
N THR A 157 0.21 12.64 -5.71
CA THR A 157 0.03 12.00 -4.41
C THR A 157 0.98 12.60 -3.37
N ASP A 158 2.19 12.97 -3.79
CA ASP A 158 3.20 13.62 -2.95
C ASP A 158 2.81 15.06 -2.54
N VAL A 159 2.23 15.86 -3.45
CA VAL A 159 1.79 17.23 -3.14
C VAL A 159 0.67 17.26 -2.09
N ILE A 160 -0.35 16.40 -2.22
CA ILE A 160 -1.49 16.32 -1.27
C ILE A 160 -0.99 15.95 0.13
N LEU A 161 -0.02 15.07 0.16
CA LEU A 161 0.54 14.49 1.35
C LEU A 161 1.49 15.47 2.06
N SER A 162 2.31 16.19 1.30
CA SER A 162 3.12 17.31 1.77
C SER A 162 2.25 18.41 2.38
N ALA A 163 1.11 18.74 1.76
CA ALA A 163 0.14 19.70 2.30
C ALA A 163 -0.48 19.21 3.63
N THR A 164 -0.87 17.94 3.70
CA THR A 164 -1.45 17.32 4.91
C THR A 164 -0.44 17.28 6.06
N LEU A 165 0.83 17.03 5.76
CA LEU A 165 1.94 17.08 6.72
C LEU A 165 2.16 18.50 7.24
N PHE A 166 2.22 19.48 6.34
CA PHE A 166 2.40 20.88 6.69
C PHE A 166 1.28 21.39 7.60
N GLU A 167 0.02 21.07 7.28
CA GLU A 167 -1.13 21.42 8.10
C GLU A 167 -1.09 20.77 9.49
N ARG A 168 -0.70 19.49 9.58
CA ARG A 168 -0.53 18.80 10.88
C ARG A 168 0.59 19.38 11.73
N ILE A 169 1.69 19.82 11.13
CA ILE A 169 2.80 20.46 11.84
C ILE A 169 2.39 21.85 12.34
N THR A 170 1.67 22.60 11.51
CA THR A 170 1.30 23.99 11.83
C THR A 170 0.12 24.07 12.82
N GLY A 171 -0.75 23.05 12.83
CA GLY A 171 -1.90 22.93 13.73
C GLY A 171 -1.64 22.20 15.06
N MET A 172 -0.41 21.76 15.34
CA MET A 172 -0.11 20.98 16.54
C MET A 172 0.03 21.88 17.78
N SER A 173 -0.86 21.69 18.76
CA SER A 173 -0.77 22.34 20.07
C SER A 173 0.47 21.85 20.84
N MET A 174 1.18 22.79 21.48
CA MET A 174 2.46 22.63 22.21
C MET A 174 2.51 21.53 23.29
N LYS A 175 1.37 20.91 23.65
CA LYS A 175 1.27 19.85 24.68
C LYS A 175 1.59 18.44 24.20
N ALA A 176 1.67 18.18 22.89
CA ALA A 176 1.87 16.85 22.31
C ALA A 176 3.16 16.74 21.47
N ARG A 177 4.24 17.43 21.87
CA ARG A 177 5.54 17.30 21.22
C ARG A 177 6.13 15.90 21.46
N PRO A 178 6.42 15.10 20.42
CA PRO A 178 7.28 13.93 20.55
C PRO A 178 8.70 14.37 20.92
N ALA A 179 9.47 13.49 21.58
CA ALA A 179 10.81 13.78 22.08
C ALA A 179 11.80 14.23 20.98
N THR A 180 11.54 13.91 19.70
CA THR A 180 12.34 14.39 18.57
C THR A 180 11.46 14.63 17.32
N ILE A 181 11.46 15.87 16.85
CA ILE A 181 10.74 16.33 15.65
C ILE A 181 11.24 15.62 14.38
N GLY A 182 12.52 15.22 14.34
CA GLY A 182 13.13 14.51 13.20
C GLY A 182 12.68 13.06 13.05
N GLY A 183 12.56 12.30 14.14
CA GLY A 183 12.20 10.87 14.07
C GLY A 183 10.76 10.62 13.61
N PHE A 184 9.82 11.47 14.01
CA PHE A 184 8.42 11.35 13.59
C PHE A 184 8.21 11.80 12.14
N ALA A 185 8.92 12.84 11.69
CA ALA A 185 8.95 13.25 10.30
C ALA A 185 9.56 12.14 9.41
N GLN A 186 10.63 11.51 9.87
CA GLN A 186 11.26 10.39 9.19
C GLN A 186 10.32 9.19 9.07
N SER A 187 9.66 8.76 10.16
CA SER A 187 8.72 7.63 10.12
C SER A 187 7.51 7.88 9.20
N ILE A 188 7.05 9.13 9.08
CA ILE A 188 6.01 9.46 8.09
C ILE A 188 6.57 9.40 6.67
N HIS A 189 7.76 9.96 6.43
CA HIS A 189 8.39 9.91 5.11
C HIS A 189 8.69 8.46 4.67
N ASP A 190 9.10 7.61 5.60
CA ASP A 190 9.32 6.18 5.38
C ASP A 190 8.01 5.47 5.03
N PHE A 191 6.90 5.81 5.69
CA PHE A 191 5.57 5.26 5.38
C PHE A 191 5.06 5.71 4.00
N GLN A 192 5.40 6.92 3.57
CA GLN A 192 5.05 7.46 2.26
C GLN A 192 5.87 6.82 1.14
N GLY A 193 7.17 6.63 1.36
CA GLY A 193 8.03 5.86 0.48
C GLY A 193 7.58 4.41 0.35
N LEU A 194 7.20 3.77 1.45
CA LEU A 194 6.65 2.41 1.45
C LEU A 194 5.34 2.34 0.65
N ARG A 195 4.46 3.33 0.82
CA ARG A 195 3.20 3.45 0.09
C ARG A 195 3.42 3.68 -1.40
N GLU A 196 4.32 4.57 -1.79
CA GLU A 196 4.63 4.85 -3.20
C GLU A 196 5.27 3.65 -3.88
N PHE A 197 6.19 2.98 -3.18
CA PHE A 197 6.76 1.72 -3.64
C PHE A 197 5.68 0.66 -3.82
N LEU A 198 4.85 0.42 -2.81
CA LEU A 198 3.77 -0.57 -2.88
C LEU A 198 2.76 -0.20 -3.97
N THR A 199 2.36 1.06 -4.10
CA THR A 199 1.37 1.47 -5.10
C THR A 199 1.95 1.36 -6.52
N ALA A 200 3.18 1.83 -6.75
CA ALA A 200 3.81 1.77 -8.06
C ALA A 200 4.08 0.32 -8.50
N VAL A 201 4.67 -0.50 -7.62
CA VAL A 201 5.02 -1.91 -7.91
C VAL A 201 3.77 -2.78 -8.01
N THR A 202 2.81 -2.65 -7.08
CA THR A 202 1.59 -3.47 -7.09
C THR A 202 0.72 -3.13 -8.28
N LEU A 203 0.59 -1.85 -8.63
CA LEU A 203 -0.25 -1.44 -9.74
C LEU A 203 0.33 -1.85 -11.09
N THR A 204 1.63 -1.66 -11.31
CA THR A 204 2.28 -2.13 -12.55
C THR A 204 2.21 -3.65 -12.64
N SER A 205 2.49 -4.37 -11.55
CA SER A 205 2.39 -5.82 -11.52
C SER A 205 0.96 -6.31 -11.78
N LEU A 206 -0.05 -5.66 -11.22
CA LEU A 206 -1.46 -6.00 -11.43
C LEU A 206 -1.89 -5.77 -12.89
N ILE A 207 -1.38 -4.72 -13.52
CA ILE A 207 -1.65 -4.42 -14.93
C ILE A 207 -0.89 -5.41 -15.84
N ASP A 208 0.37 -5.71 -15.54
CA ASP A 208 1.22 -6.57 -16.36
C ASP A 208 0.84 -8.07 -16.20
N LEU A 209 0.29 -8.51 -15.07
CA LEU A 209 -0.12 -9.90 -14.81
C LEU A 209 -1.09 -10.49 -15.87
N PRO A 210 -2.25 -9.88 -16.19
CA PRO A 210 -3.14 -10.40 -17.21
C PRO A 210 -2.48 -10.41 -18.60
N PHE A 211 -1.55 -9.47 -18.86
CA PHE A 211 -0.79 -9.47 -20.11
C PHE A 211 0.28 -10.56 -20.17
N ALA A 212 0.91 -10.90 -19.05
CA ALA A 212 1.81 -12.04 -18.97
C ALA A 212 1.06 -13.35 -19.29
N VAL A 213 -0.18 -13.50 -18.78
CA VAL A 213 -1.05 -14.63 -19.14
C VAL A 213 -1.40 -14.61 -20.62
N LEU A 214 -1.77 -13.45 -21.17
CA LEU A 214 -2.05 -13.30 -22.61
C LEU A 214 -0.84 -13.69 -23.47
N MET A 215 0.36 -13.23 -23.10
CA MET A 215 1.63 -13.58 -23.73
C MET A 215 1.87 -15.10 -23.70
N LEU A 216 1.66 -15.76 -22.56
CA LEU A 216 1.77 -17.21 -22.45
C LEU A 216 0.78 -17.93 -23.37
N VAL A 217 -0.47 -17.46 -23.45
CA VAL A 217 -1.46 -18.01 -24.38
C VAL A 217 -0.99 -17.88 -25.83
N VAL A 218 -0.49 -16.71 -26.24
CA VAL A 218 0.02 -16.49 -27.60
C VAL A 218 1.23 -17.40 -27.88
N ILE A 219 2.17 -17.52 -26.95
CA ILE A 219 3.31 -18.43 -27.07
C ILE A 219 2.83 -19.89 -27.21
N GLY A 220 1.82 -20.31 -26.44
CA GLY A 220 1.21 -21.63 -26.55
C GLY A 220 0.51 -21.87 -27.89
N LEU A 221 -0.16 -20.85 -28.44
CA LEU A 221 -0.79 -20.93 -29.76
C LEU A 221 0.24 -21.04 -30.89
N LEU A 222 1.38 -20.35 -30.77
CA LEU A 222 2.43 -20.35 -31.80
C LEU A 222 3.36 -21.57 -31.69
N GLY A 223 3.79 -21.93 -30.48
CA GLY A 223 4.82 -22.94 -30.22
C GLY A 223 4.31 -24.23 -29.56
N GLY A 224 3.01 -24.37 -29.32
CA GLY A 224 2.42 -25.55 -28.69
C GLY A 224 3.02 -25.83 -27.31
N TRP A 225 3.74 -26.96 -27.21
CA TRP A 225 4.39 -27.39 -25.96
C TRP A 225 5.54 -26.50 -25.50
N LEU A 226 6.09 -25.62 -26.35
CA LEU A 226 7.19 -24.72 -25.93
C LEU A 226 6.78 -23.77 -24.81
N VAL A 227 5.48 -23.50 -24.61
CA VAL A 227 4.99 -22.64 -23.51
C VAL A 227 5.30 -23.21 -22.12
N VAL A 228 5.51 -24.52 -22.01
CA VAL A 228 5.87 -25.18 -20.74
C VAL A 228 7.21 -24.67 -20.21
N ILE A 229 8.12 -24.24 -21.10
CA ILE A 229 9.45 -23.72 -20.73
C ILE A 229 9.32 -22.44 -19.89
N PRO A 230 8.71 -21.33 -20.37
CA PRO A 230 8.51 -20.16 -19.53
C PRO A 230 7.61 -20.44 -18.32
N LEU A 231 6.61 -21.32 -18.46
CA LEU A 231 5.71 -21.68 -17.36
C LEU A 231 6.45 -22.30 -16.16
N LEU A 232 7.47 -23.12 -16.41
CA LEU A 232 8.33 -23.70 -15.37
C LEU A 232 9.47 -22.77 -14.96
N ALA A 233 9.99 -21.95 -15.88
CA ALA A 233 11.08 -21.02 -15.58
C ALA A 233 10.66 -19.93 -14.58
N PHE A 234 9.46 -19.33 -14.73
CA PHE A 234 8.95 -18.30 -13.83
C PHE A 234 8.98 -18.70 -12.34
N PRO A 235 8.42 -19.83 -11.91
CA PRO A 235 8.48 -20.24 -10.51
C PRO A 235 9.89 -20.61 -10.05
N ILE A 236 10.73 -21.18 -10.92
CA ILE A 236 12.13 -21.50 -10.58
C ILE A 236 12.92 -20.21 -10.31
N THR A 237 12.73 -19.15 -11.10
CA THR A 237 13.38 -17.85 -10.88
C THR A 237 12.89 -17.12 -9.65
N ILE A 238 11.71 -17.46 -9.11
CA ILE A 238 11.22 -16.89 -7.84
C ILE A 238 11.83 -17.64 -6.64
N LEU A 239 12.18 -18.92 -6.83
CA LEU A 239 12.75 -19.78 -5.81
C LEU A 239 14.26 -19.57 -5.58
N PHE A 240 14.95 -18.98 -6.57
CA PHE A 240 16.38 -18.65 -6.55
C PHE A 240 16.62 -17.15 -6.41
#